data_AF-A0A4P7H1W7-F1
#
_entry.id   AF-A0A4P7H1W7-F1
#
_cell.length_a   1.000
_cell.length_b   1.000
_cell.length_c   1.000
_cell.angle_alpha   90.00
_cell.angle_beta   90.00
_cell.angle_gamma   90.00
#
_symmetry.space_group_name_H-M   'P 1'
#
loop_
_entity.id
_entity.type
_entity.pdbx_description
1 polymer ?
#
loop_
_entity_poly.entity_id
_entity_poly.type
_entity_poly.pdbx_seq_one_letter_code
_entity_poly.pdbx_strand_id
1 'polypeptide(L)'
;MERLSVTRRLATVFAATAVVASVFAGNAGAEPATVDWAGAAQQLRAAAAGNPAAEQAVDRLVASGQLNKAGEVALPAQPFQIPAQSDIGRGDGPGVYGSGIALGIDGFRFGFFGGPGTIAPNQAGAKLEVLWINLSNGRSGTEVLNEHQDIPVDTTIRTRQLDTGGGMIVAAVYGSLWHRWSVPVSDANPDGFQYQRGTISVPSFGAVYN
;
A
#
# COMPACT_ATOMS: atom_id res chain seq x y z
N MET A 1 -30.03 40.68 13.16
CA MET A 1 -29.56 39.76 14.22
C MET A 1 -30.67 38.73 14.39
N GLU A 2 -30.55 37.44 14.12
CA GLU A 2 -29.45 36.53 13.77
C GLU A 2 -30.05 35.36 12.97
N ARG A 3 -29.18 34.66 12.22
CA ARG A 3 -29.45 33.42 11.49
C ARG A 3 -29.47 32.23 12.44
N LEU A 4 -30.39 31.28 12.26
CA LEU A 4 -30.14 29.88 12.61
C LEU A 4 -30.68 28.99 11.48
N SER A 5 -29.75 28.53 10.65
CA SER A 5 -29.97 27.53 9.60
C SER A 5 -29.99 26.14 10.23
N VAL A 6 -31.06 25.37 10.04
CA VAL A 6 -31.04 23.93 10.30
C VAL A 6 -31.86 23.20 9.23
N THR A 7 -31.22 22.21 8.61
CA THR A 7 -31.76 20.99 7.99
C THR A 7 -32.67 21.09 6.76
N ARG A 8 -32.19 20.52 5.63
CA ARG A 8 -32.70 19.25 5.05
C ARG A 8 -32.19 19.08 3.61
N ARG A 9 -31.18 18.23 3.41
CA ARG A 9 -30.85 17.44 2.20
C ARG A 9 -29.90 16.33 2.67
N LEU A 10 -30.01 15.05 2.36
CA LEU A 10 -30.90 14.22 1.55
C LEU A 10 -30.82 12.81 2.18
N ALA A 11 -31.96 12.13 2.23
CA ALA A 11 -32.05 10.71 2.57
C ALA A 11 -31.62 9.83 1.38
N THR A 12 -31.34 8.55 1.68
CA THR A 12 -31.39 7.29 0.86
C THR A 12 -30.09 6.50 1.08
N VAL A 13 -29.97 5.63 2.09
CA VAL A 13 -30.46 4.22 2.22
C VAL A 13 -29.89 3.27 1.16
N PHE A 14 -29.00 2.37 1.57
CA PHE A 14 -29.14 0.92 1.36
C PHE A 14 -28.51 0.17 2.53
N ALA A 15 -29.35 -0.26 3.47
CA ALA A 15 -29.10 -1.44 4.29
C ALA A 15 -29.91 -2.58 3.67
N ALA A 16 -29.23 -3.59 3.13
CA ALA A 16 -29.83 -4.88 2.81
C ALA A 16 -28.78 -5.97 3.04
N THR A 17 -29.19 -6.93 3.85
CA THR A 17 -28.44 -7.95 4.58
C THR A 17 -28.05 -9.13 3.71
N ALA A 18 -26.87 -9.70 3.94
CA ALA A 18 -26.64 -11.15 3.85
C ALA A 18 -25.52 -11.55 4.82
N VAL A 19 -25.90 -11.90 6.05
CA VAL A 19 -25.05 -12.64 6.97
C VAL A 19 -25.04 -14.09 6.48
N VAL A 20 -23.91 -14.55 5.95
CA VAL A 20 -23.57 -15.97 5.95
C VAL A 20 -22.52 -16.16 7.04
N ALA A 21 -23.00 -16.40 8.25
CA ALA A 21 -22.19 -16.92 9.34
C ALA A 21 -21.96 -18.42 9.08
N SER A 22 -20.92 -18.75 8.31
CA SER A 22 -20.36 -20.09 8.30
C SER A 22 -19.33 -20.20 9.42
N VAL A 23 -19.70 -21.03 10.39
CA VAL A 23 -18.89 -21.53 11.50
C VAL A 23 -17.61 -22.15 10.94
N PHE A 24 -16.43 -21.64 11.31
CA PHE A 24 -15.17 -22.37 11.16
C PHE A 24 -14.47 -22.50 12.50
N ALA A 25 -14.98 -23.44 13.30
CA ALA A 25 -14.14 -24.23 14.18
C ALA A 25 -13.67 -25.45 13.38
N GLY A 26 -12.37 -25.56 13.11
CA GLY A 26 -11.78 -26.71 12.45
C GLY A 26 -10.63 -26.35 11.53
N ASN A 27 -9.43 -26.77 11.89
CA ASN A 27 -8.21 -26.66 11.09
C ASN A 27 -8.36 -27.37 9.73
N ALA A 28 -8.85 -26.63 8.73
CA ALA A 28 -8.79 -26.87 7.29
C ALA A 28 -9.50 -25.69 6.60
N GLY A 29 -9.02 -24.46 6.84
CA GLY A 29 -9.65 -23.24 6.33
C GLY A 29 -9.40 -23.11 4.82
N ALA A 30 -10.49 -23.04 4.06
CA ALA A 30 -10.56 -23.03 2.61
C ALA A 30 -9.51 -22.14 1.92
N GLU A 31 -9.10 -22.56 0.72
CA GLU A 31 -8.41 -21.75 -0.27
C GLU A 31 -9.00 -20.34 -0.31
N PRO A 32 -8.19 -19.27 -0.28
CA PRO A 32 -8.71 -17.91 -0.26
C PRO A 32 -9.74 -17.75 -1.36
N ALA A 33 -10.90 -17.20 -1.05
CA ALA A 33 -11.86 -16.80 -2.07
C ALA A 33 -11.11 -16.01 -3.15
N THR A 34 -11.25 -16.41 -4.41
CA THR A 34 -10.63 -15.70 -5.53
C THR A 34 -10.99 -14.23 -5.43
N VAL A 35 -9.98 -13.38 -5.22
CA VAL A 35 -10.18 -11.95 -5.05
C VAL A 35 -10.66 -11.36 -6.38
N ASP A 36 -11.81 -10.69 -6.37
CA ASP A 36 -12.25 -9.88 -7.49
C ASP A 36 -11.41 -8.60 -7.55
N TRP A 37 -10.31 -8.66 -8.31
CA TRP A 37 -9.38 -7.54 -8.44
C TRP A 37 -9.99 -6.30 -9.08
N ALA A 38 -10.95 -6.46 -9.98
CA ALA A 38 -11.62 -5.34 -10.63
C ALA A 38 -12.54 -4.62 -9.63
N GLY A 39 -13.37 -5.37 -8.90
CA GLY A 39 -14.20 -4.83 -7.83
C GLY A 39 -13.36 -4.19 -6.71
N ALA A 40 -12.26 -4.84 -6.32
CA ALA A 40 -11.34 -4.32 -5.32
C ALA A 40 -10.69 -2.99 -5.75
N ALA A 41 -10.22 -2.90 -7.00
CA ALA A 41 -9.65 -1.66 -7.53
C ALA A 41 -10.69 -0.53 -7.60
N GLN A 42 -11.94 -0.83 -7.95
CA GLN A 42 -13.03 0.15 -7.96
C GLN A 42 -13.34 0.67 -6.55
N GLN A 43 -13.42 -0.22 -5.55
CA GLN A 43 -13.65 0.18 -4.16
C GLN A 43 -12.46 0.96 -3.59
N LEU A 44 -11.24 0.57 -3.96
CA LEU A 44 -10.05 1.32 -3.61
C LEU A 44 -10.08 2.71 -4.25
N ARG A 45 -10.50 2.84 -5.51
CA ARG A 45 -10.68 4.15 -6.18
C ARG A 45 -11.72 5.02 -5.48
N ALA A 46 -12.80 4.42 -4.97
CA ALA A 46 -13.79 5.13 -4.18
C ALA A 46 -13.23 5.58 -2.82
N ALA A 47 -12.42 4.74 -2.16
CA ALA A 47 -11.72 5.09 -0.93
C ALA A 47 -10.68 6.21 -1.14
N ALA A 48 -10.12 6.33 -2.35
CA ALA A 48 -9.19 7.39 -2.73
C ALA A 48 -9.84 8.77 -2.91
N ALA A 49 -11.19 8.84 -2.96
CA ALA A 49 -11.91 10.05 -3.34
C ALA A 49 -11.52 11.27 -2.48
N GLY A 50 -11.15 12.37 -3.14
CA GLY A 50 -10.72 13.60 -2.46
C GLY A 50 -9.23 13.66 -2.12
N ASN A 51 -8.46 12.60 -2.42
CA ASN A 51 -6.99 12.60 -2.37
C ASN A 51 -6.42 12.43 -3.79
N PRO A 52 -6.07 13.52 -4.50
CA PRO A 52 -5.64 13.46 -5.90
C PRO A 52 -4.46 12.52 -6.16
N ALA A 53 -3.53 12.39 -5.22
CA ALA A 53 -2.38 11.50 -5.37
C ALA A 53 -2.79 10.02 -5.28
N ALA A 54 -3.68 9.69 -4.34
CA ALA A 54 -4.23 8.34 -4.19
C ALA A 54 -5.10 7.98 -5.41
N GLU A 55 -5.92 8.92 -5.88
CA GLU A 55 -6.74 8.77 -7.08
C GLU A 55 -5.88 8.41 -8.30
N GLN A 56 -4.85 9.21 -8.56
CA GLN A 56 -3.91 8.97 -9.67
C GLN A 56 -3.14 7.66 -9.50
N ALA A 57 -2.82 7.25 -8.28
CA ALA A 57 -2.15 5.98 -8.03
C ALA A 57 -3.03 4.80 -8.46
N VAL A 58 -4.29 4.78 -8.03
CA VAL A 58 -5.23 3.73 -8.44
C VAL A 58 -5.44 3.75 -9.95
N ASP A 59 -5.54 4.93 -10.57
CA ASP A 59 -5.68 5.06 -12.02
C ASP A 59 -4.44 4.51 -12.76
N ARG A 60 -3.22 4.77 -12.27
CA ARG A 60 -1.98 4.18 -12.83
C ARG A 60 -1.93 2.66 -12.68
N LEU A 61 -2.36 2.14 -11.53
CA LEU A 61 -2.43 0.71 -11.29
C LEU A 61 -3.36 0.02 -12.30
N VAL A 62 -4.56 0.57 -12.50
CA VAL A 62 -5.52 0.06 -13.49
C VAL A 62 -4.95 0.14 -14.90
N ALA A 63 -4.38 1.29 -15.28
CA ALA A 63 -3.80 1.51 -16.60
C ALA A 63 -2.57 0.62 -16.89
N SER A 64 -1.84 0.18 -15.86
CA SER A 64 -0.65 -0.66 -16.01
C SER A 64 -0.96 -2.07 -16.55
N GLY A 65 -2.21 -2.52 -16.45
CA GLY A 65 -2.62 -3.88 -16.78
C GLY A 65 -2.07 -4.97 -15.85
N GLN A 66 -1.35 -4.60 -14.77
CA GLN A 66 -0.79 -5.57 -13.82
C GLN A 66 -1.87 -6.27 -12.97
N LEU A 67 -3.03 -5.64 -12.76
CA LEU A 67 -4.16 -6.24 -12.03
C LEU A 67 -4.61 -7.56 -12.65
N ASN A 68 -4.66 -7.64 -13.97
CA ASN A 68 -5.08 -8.85 -14.69
C ASN A 68 -4.07 -9.99 -14.52
N LYS A 69 -2.82 -9.67 -14.22
CA LYS A 69 -1.73 -10.64 -14.01
C LYS A 69 -1.61 -11.07 -12.55
N ALA A 70 -2.23 -10.36 -11.60
CA ALA A 70 -2.12 -10.68 -10.18
C ALA A 70 -2.63 -12.09 -9.85
N GLY A 71 -3.70 -12.54 -10.53
CA GLY A 71 -4.23 -13.91 -10.40
C GLY A 71 -3.35 -15.00 -11.01
N GLU A 72 -2.39 -14.64 -11.87
CA GLU A 72 -1.46 -15.57 -12.53
C GLU A 72 -0.11 -15.68 -11.79
N VAL A 73 0.21 -14.72 -10.90
CA VAL A 73 1.44 -14.71 -10.10
C VAL A 73 1.26 -15.58 -8.87
N ALA A 74 1.37 -16.89 -9.06
CA ALA A 74 1.49 -17.86 -7.97
C ALA A 74 2.92 -17.85 -7.39
N LEU A 75 3.29 -16.82 -6.65
CA LEU A 75 4.34 -16.90 -5.64
C LEU A 75 3.68 -17.15 -4.28
N PRO A 76 4.26 -17.98 -3.39
CA PRO A 76 3.62 -18.41 -2.15
C PRO A 76 3.00 -17.23 -1.41
N ALA A 77 1.68 -17.27 -1.22
CA ALA A 77 0.79 -16.22 -0.68
C ALA A 77 1.52 -14.97 -0.18
N GLN A 78 2.00 -14.15 -1.12
CA GLN A 78 2.58 -12.86 -0.77
C GLN A 78 1.42 -11.88 -0.56
N PRO A 79 1.36 -11.19 0.59
CA PRO A 79 0.40 -10.13 0.90
C PRO A 79 0.16 -9.12 -0.25
N PHE A 80 1.19 -8.86 -1.06
CA PHE A 80 1.16 -7.96 -2.21
C PHE A 80 1.65 -8.69 -3.48
N GLN A 81 0.70 -9.15 -4.27
CA GLN A 81 0.95 -9.93 -5.49
C GLN A 81 1.44 -9.07 -6.66
N ILE A 82 1.15 -7.76 -6.62
CA ILE A 82 1.66 -6.81 -7.60
C ILE A 82 2.81 -6.03 -6.95
N PRO A 83 4.06 -6.25 -7.35
CA PRO A 83 5.18 -5.46 -6.87
C PRO A 83 5.12 -4.04 -7.44
N ALA A 84 5.69 -3.09 -6.72
CA ALA A 84 5.84 -1.72 -7.20
C ALA A 84 6.88 -1.64 -8.32
N GLN A 85 6.60 -0.76 -9.28
CA GLN A 85 7.60 -0.26 -10.20
C GLN A 85 8.10 1.11 -9.75
N SER A 86 9.40 1.33 -9.89
CA SER A 86 10.04 2.63 -9.67
C SER A 86 10.50 3.24 -11.00
N ASP A 87 10.45 4.56 -11.08
CA ASP A 87 11.03 5.36 -12.17
C ASP A 87 12.58 5.36 -12.18
N ILE A 88 13.22 4.86 -11.12
CA ILE A 88 14.66 4.64 -11.04
C ILE A 88 14.95 3.15 -10.82
N GLY A 89 16.18 2.72 -11.08
CA GLY A 89 16.58 1.32 -10.98
C GLY A 89 17.94 1.08 -10.39
N ARG A 90 18.25 -0.19 -10.10
CA ARG A 90 19.61 -0.63 -9.73
C ARG A 90 20.56 -0.64 -10.94
N GLY A 91 20.01 -0.64 -12.16
CA GLY A 91 20.72 -0.43 -13.43
C GLY A 91 20.21 0.80 -14.16
N ASP A 92 20.39 0.86 -15.49
CA ASP A 92 20.01 2.01 -16.32
C ASP A 92 18.49 2.07 -16.58
N GLY A 93 17.73 2.51 -15.57
CA GLY A 93 16.35 2.97 -15.76
C GLY A 93 15.27 2.29 -14.88
N PRO A 94 13.99 2.61 -15.14
CA PRO A 94 12.84 2.13 -14.38
C PRO A 94 12.75 0.59 -14.29
N GLY A 95 12.05 0.09 -13.26
CA GLY A 95 11.84 -1.36 -13.13
C GLY A 95 11.07 -1.78 -11.89
N VAL A 96 10.93 -3.10 -11.74
CA VAL A 96 10.24 -3.73 -10.59
C VAL A 96 11.23 -3.87 -9.44
N TYR A 97 11.06 -3.05 -8.39
CA TYR A 97 12.09 -2.94 -7.35
C TYR A 97 11.61 -3.03 -5.91
N GLY A 98 10.31 -3.00 -5.63
CA GLY A 98 9.84 -3.16 -4.26
C GLY A 98 8.45 -3.76 -4.18
N SER A 99 8.02 -4.07 -2.96
CA SER A 99 6.69 -4.62 -2.72
C SER A 99 6.12 -4.09 -1.41
N GLY A 100 4.81 -3.90 -1.39
CA GLY A 100 4.09 -3.74 -0.14
C GLY A 100 4.21 -5.01 0.69
N ILE A 101 4.08 -4.85 2.00
CA ILE A 101 4.03 -5.95 2.95
C ILE A 101 3.00 -5.61 4.04
N ALA A 102 2.47 -6.65 4.68
CA ALA A 102 1.72 -6.50 5.92
C ALA A 102 2.53 -7.16 7.04
N LEU A 103 2.61 -6.48 8.19
CA LEU A 103 3.35 -6.91 9.35
C LEU A 103 2.40 -7.00 10.54
N GLY A 104 2.50 -8.09 11.29
CA GLY A 104 1.81 -8.29 12.57
C GLY A 104 2.73 -8.19 13.79
N ILE A 105 3.98 -7.74 13.58
CA ILE A 105 4.94 -7.51 14.66
C ILE A 105 4.47 -6.25 15.39
N ASP A 106 3.98 -6.41 16.62
CA ASP A 106 3.43 -5.36 17.51
C ASP A 106 2.05 -4.76 17.15
N GLY A 107 1.38 -5.33 16.15
CA GLY A 107 0.07 -4.89 15.67
C GLY A 107 0.03 -4.87 14.14
N PHE A 108 -1.15 -4.63 13.57
CA PHE A 108 -1.29 -4.58 12.12
C PHE A 108 -0.67 -3.30 11.54
N ARG A 109 0.27 -3.49 10.62
CA ARG A 109 0.97 -2.43 9.90
C ARG A 109 1.09 -2.76 8.44
N PHE A 110 1.09 -1.73 7.61
CA PHE A 110 1.58 -1.84 6.26
C PHE A 110 3.05 -1.43 6.21
N GLY A 111 3.77 -2.02 5.28
CA GLY A 111 5.12 -1.60 4.98
C GLY A 111 5.41 -1.68 3.49
N PHE A 112 6.60 -1.22 3.17
CA PHE A 112 7.21 -1.37 1.87
C PHE A 112 8.61 -1.95 2.08
N PHE A 113 8.91 -2.99 1.32
CA PHE A 113 10.18 -3.67 1.33
C PHE A 113 10.86 -3.51 -0.03
N GLY A 114 12.18 -3.30 0.03
CA GLY A 114 13.04 -3.25 -1.13
C GLY A 114 13.14 -1.87 -1.74
N GLY A 115 13.61 -1.86 -2.98
CA GLY A 115 13.89 -0.67 -3.76
C GLY A 115 15.11 -0.88 -4.66
N PRO A 116 15.35 0.07 -5.58
CA PRO A 116 16.53 0.06 -6.43
C PRO A 116 17.84 0.25 -5.64
N GLY A 117 17.73 0.75 -4.40
CA GLY A 117 18.80 0.81 -3.39
C GLY A 117 18.25 0.57 -1.98
N THR A 118 19.11 0.72 -0.97
CA THR A 118 18.68 0.64 0.44
C THR A 118 17.80 1.85 0.74
N ILE A 119 16.72 1.68 1.51
CA ILE A 119 15.87 2.80 1.93
C ILE A 119 16.74 3.78 2.74
N ALA A 120 16.70 5.07 2.39
CA ALA A 120 17.48 6.07 3.10
C ALA A 120 16.84 6.38 4.47
N PRO A 121 17.65 6.66 5.51
CA PRO A 121 17.14 7.00 6.84
C PRO A 121 16.35 8.30 6.86
N ASN A 122 16.76 9.27 6.04
CA ASN A 122 16.09 10.54 5.91
C ASN A 122 15.18 10.54 4.69
N GLN A 123 13.88 10.68 4.93
CA GLN A 123 12.85 10.72 3.89
C GLN A 123 12.34 12.14 3.59
N ALA A 124 13.03 13.19 4.04
CA ALA A 124 12.62 14.57 3.82
C ALA A 124 12.38 14.88 2.33
N GLY A 125 11.23 15.49 2.02
CA GLY A 125 10.85 15.82 0.64
C GLY A 125 10.44 14.62 -0.23
N ALA A 126 10.36 13.42 0.34
CA ALA A 126 9.67 12.27 -0.22
C ALA A 126 8.46 11.92 0.65
N LYS A 127 7.46 11.26 0.05
CA LYS A 127 6.23 10.85 0.75
C LYS A 127 5.74 9.54 0.16
N LEU A 128 5.91 8.48 0.93
CA LEU A 128 5.41 7.15 0.60
C LEU A 128 4.14 6.91 1.40
N GLU A 129 3.09 6.44 0.74
CA GLU A 129 1.76 6.27 1.33
C GLU A 129 1.17 4.92 0.95
N VAL A 130 0.29 4.42 1.81
CA VAL A 130 -0.59 3.29 1.52
C VAL A 130 -2.02 3.77 1.58
N LEU A 131 -2.80 3.44 0.55
CA LEU A 131 -4.26 3.51 0.57
C LEU A 131 -4.78 2.10 0.83
N TRP A 132 -5.75 1.94 1.74
CA TRP A 132 -6.30 0.63 2.08
C TRP A 132 -7.81 0.69 2.31
N ILE A 133 -8.46 -0.46 2.13
CA ILE A 133 -9.88 -0.71 2.46
C ILE A 133 -10.06 -2.12 2.99
N ASN A 134 -10.76 -2.26 4.12
CA ASN A 134 -11.24 -3.53 4.65
C ASN A 134 -12.61 -3.85 4.03
N LEU A 135 -12.65 -4.89 3.21
CA LEU A 135 -13.83 -5.33 2.48
C LEU A 135 -14.91 -5.92 3.39
N SER A 136 -14.53 -6.39 4.58
CA SER A 136 -15.43 -7.03 5.53
C SER A 136 -16.22 -6.03 6.40
N ASN A 137 -15.71 -4.81 6.56
CA ASN A 137 -16.34 -3.80 7.43
C ASN A 137 -16.42 -2.38 6.84
N GLY A 138 -15.88 -2.17 5.64
CA GLY A 138 -15.92 -0.90 4.92
C GLY A 138 -14.98 0.18 5.44
N ARG A 139 -14.17 -0.09 6.48
CA ARG A 139 -13.15 0.85 6.95
C ARG A 139 -12.08 1.04 5.88
N SER A 140 -11.60 2.27 5.72
CA SER A 140 -10.56 2.60 4.76
C SER A 140 -9.71 3.77 5.27
N GLY A 141 -8.56 3.98 4.66
CA GLY A 141 -7.68 5.09 5.03
C GLY A 141 -6.47 5.25 4.13
N THR A 142 -5.80 6.38 4.28
CA THR A 142 -4.47 6.65 3.72
C THR A 142 -3.49 6.88 4.86
N GLU A 143 -2.34 6.21 4.83
CA GLU A 143 -1.33 6.31 5.88
C GLU A 143 0.06 6.51 5.28
N VAL A 144 0.90 7.31 5.94
CA VAL A 144 2.28 7.54 5.53
C VAL A 144 3.18 6.40 6.03
N LEU A 145 4.08 5.94 5.19
CA LEU A 145 5.15 5.01 5.56
C LEU A 145 6.39 5.83 5.90
N ASN A 146 6.70 5.96 7.19
CA ASN A 146 7.82 6.77 7.70
C ASN A 146 8.61 6.08 8.82
N GLU A 147 8.13 4.95 9.35
CA GLU A 147 8.84 4.22 10.37
C GLU A 147 9.88 3.28 9.76
N HIS A 148 11.15 3.62 9.91
CA HIS A 148 12.29 2.85 9.39
C HIS A 148 13.45 2.96 10.38
N GLN A 149 14.12 1.85 10.66
CA GLN A 149 15.36 1.85 11.44
C GLN A 149 16.56 1.72 10.51
N ASP A 150 17.53 2.62 10.66
CA ASP A 150 18.75 2.58 9.86
C ASP A 150 19.73 1.52 10.38
N ILE A 151 19.39 0.25 10.17
CA ILE A 151 20.23 -0.90 10.53
C ILE A 151 20.27 -1.89 9.37
N PRO A 152 21.37 -2.67 9.21
CA PRO A 152 21.55 -3.58 8.08
C PRO A 152 20.45 -4.64 7.91
N VAL A 153 19.72 -4.94 8.98
CA VAL A 153 18.69 -5.99 9.02
C VAL A 153 17.29 -5.44 8.72
N ASP A 154 17.05 -4.15 8.92
CA ASP A 154 15.74 -3.53 8.68
C ASP A 154 15.70 -2.93 7.27
N THR A 155 15.13 -3.70 6.36
CA THR A 155 15.01 -3.35 4.95
C THR A 155 13.63 -2.78 4.62
N THR A 156 12.88 -2.33 5.63
CA THR A 156 11.48 -1.93 5.49
C THR A 156 11.24 -0.50 5.97
N ILE A 157 10.28 0.16 5.33
CA ILE A 157 9.66 1.39 5.82
C ILE A 157 8.19 1.11 6.05
N ARG A 158 7.65 1.54 7.19
CA ARG A 158 6.37 1.07 7.72
C ARG A 158 5.46 2.22 8.12
N THR A 159 4.17 1.95 8.16
CA THR A 159 3.22 2.79 8.86
C THR A 159 3.38 2.62 10.37
N ARG A 160 2.78 3.57 11.10
CA ARG A 160 2.31 3.31 12.47
C ARG A 160 1.38 2.10 12.53
N GLN A 161 1.12 1.61 13.74
CA GLN A 161 0.07 0.61 13.99
C GLN A 161 -1.32 1.15 13.59
N LEU A 162 -2.12 0.30 12.95
CA LEU A 162 -3.46 0.63 12.45
C LEU A 162 -4.53 -0.26 13.11
N ASP A 163 -5.71 0.31 13.37
CA ASP A 163 -6.92 -0.45 13.68
C ASP A 163 -7.83 -0.52 12.44
N THR A 164 -7.58 -1.53 11.62
CA THR A 164 -8.38 -1.80 10.41
C THR A 164 -9.63 -2.64 10.70
N GLY A 165 -9.80 -3.12 11.94
CA GLY A 165 -10.68 -4.23 12.25
C GLY A 165 -10.25 -5.56 11.60
N GLY A 166 -10.95 -6.64 11.93
CA GLY A 166 -10.72 -7.96 11.33
C GLY A 166 -11.30 -8.07 9.92
N GLY A 167 -10.71 -8.91 9.08
CA GLY A 167 -11.20 -9.25 7.75
C GLY A 167 -10.21 -9.02 6.62
N MET A 168 -10.71 -9.15 5.39
CA MET A 168 -9.91 -8.99 4.18
C MET A 168 -9.68 -7.51 3.89
N ILE A 169 -8.42 -7.13 3.75
CA ILE A 169 -7.97 -5.78 3.45
C ILE A 169 -7.27 -5.77 2.10
N VAL A 170 -7.66 -4.84 1.25
CA VAL A 170 -6.98 -4.55 -0.02
C VAL A 170 -6.21 -3.25 0.14
N ALA A 171 -4.97 -3.21 -0.33
CA ALA A 171 -4.10 -2.05 -0.18
C ALA A 171 -3.25 -1.77 -1.42
N ALA A 172 -2.94 -0.49 -1.64
CA ALA A 172 -1.98 -0.02 -2.64
C ALA A 172 -0.94 0.91 -2.03
N VAL A 173 0.34 0.61 -2.19
CA VAL A 173 1.46 1.49 -1.80
C VAL A 173 1.90 2.33 -2.99
N TYR A 174 1.95 3.65 -2.81
CA TYR A 174 2.25 4.64 -3.83
C TYR A 174 3.04 5.83 -3.27
N GLY A 175 3.55 6.70 -4.14
CA GLY A 175 4.24 7.92 -3.74
C GLY A 175 5.73 7.88 -4.09
N SER A 176 6.57 8.43 -3.23
CA SER A 176 8.02 8.51 -3.44
C SER A 176 8.79 8.21 -2.17
N LEU A 177 10.00 7.68 -2.33
CA LEU A 177 10.92 7.42 -1.23
C LEU A 177 12.37 7.66 -1.68
N TRP A 178 13.21 8.05 -0.74
CA TRP A 178 14.65 8.15 -0.94
C TRP A 178 15.32 6.79 -0.76
N HIS A 179 16.21 6.49 -1.70
CA HIS A 179 17.13 5.36 -1.66
C HIS A 179 18.56 5.85 -1.54
N ARG A 180 19.44 4.98 -1.05
CA ARG A 180 20.88 5.20 -1.01
C ARG A 180 21.68 3.96 -1.45
N TRP A 181 22.89 4.20 -1.93
CA TRP A 181 23.86 3.19 -2.33
C TRP A 181 25.22 3.49 -1.73
N SER A 182 25.91 2.45 -1.28
CA SER A 182 27.29 2.60 -0.83
C SER A 182 28.18 2.95 -2.02
N VAL A 183 28.96 4.00 -1.86
CA VAL A 183 29.95 4.50 -2.82
C VAL A 183 31.24 4.85 -2.08
N PRO A 184 32.40 4.96 -2.75
CA PRO A 184 33.62 5.43 -2.12
C PRO A 184 33.43 6.81 -1.48
N VAL A 185 33.98 7.01 -0.29
CA VAL A 185 33.97 8.29 0.41
C VAL A 185 34.71 9.33 -0.44
N SER A 186 34.08 10.50 -0.62
CA SER A 186 34.64 11.63 -1.36
C SER A 186 34.01 12.93 -0.88
N ASP A 187 34.50 14.08 -1.34
CA ASP A 187 33.91 15.39 -1.02
C ASP A 187 32.43 15.49 -1.43
N ALA A 188 32.03 14.78 -2.49
CA ALA A 188 30.65 14.72 -2.96
C ALA A 188 29.77 13.74 -2.15
N ASN A 189 30.37 12.71 -1.55
CA ASN A 189 29.68 11.69 -0.75
C ASN A 189 30.46 11.47 0.56
N PRO A 190 30.43 12.44 1.50
CA PRO A 190 31.27 12.39 2.70
C PRO A 190 30.89 11.27 3.67
N ASP A 191 29.64 10.79 3.61
CA ASP A 191 29.12 9.67 4.38
C ASP A 191 29.26 8.31 3.66
N GLY A 192 29.87 8.30 2.46
CA GLY A 192 30.00 7.09 1.65
C GLY A 192 28.70 6.62 1.02
N PHE A 193 27.70 7.50 0.89
CA PHE A 193 26.43 7.18 0.25
C PHE A 193 26.05 8.18 -0.83
N GLN A 194 25.57 7.64 -1.95
CA GLN A 194 24.84 8.41 -2.96
C GLN A 194 23.35 8.25 -2.70
N TYR A 195 22.59 9.35 -2.80
CA TYR A 195 21.15 9.38 -2.56
C TYR A 195 20.36 9.67 -3.84
N GLN A 196 19.24 8.99 -4.03
CA GLN A 196 18.34 9.24 -5.15
C GLN A 196 16.88 9.01 -4.75
N ARG A 197 16.00 9.92 -5.17
CA ARG A 197 14.57 9.80 -4.92
C ARG A 197 13.94 8.99 -6.03
N GLY A 198 13.27 7.90 -5.67
CA GLY A 198 12.43 7.13 -6.56
C GLY A 198 10.95 7.49 -6.36
N THR A 199 10.21 7.53 -7.46
CA THR A 199 8.75 7.59 -7.49
C THR A 199 8.22 6.22 -7.87
N ILE A 200 7.17 5.78 -7.18
CA ILE A 200 6.42 4.60 -7.55
C ILE A 200 5.57 4.92 -8.78
N SER A 201 6.04 4.44 -9.94
CA SER A 201 5.39 4.61 -11.23
C SER A 201 4.17 3.69 -11.37
N VAL A 202 4.28 2.45 -10.89
CA VAL A 202 3.15 1.52 -10.73
C VAL A 202 3.04 1.13 -9.26
N PRO A 203 1.90 1.38 -8.58
CA PRO A 203 1.71 1.03 -7.17
C PRO A 203 1.91 -0.46 -6.90
N SER A 204 2.45 -0.78 -5.73
CA SER A 204 2.37 -2.16 -5.23
C SER A 204 0.97 -2.40 -4.70
N PHE A 205 0.34 -3.51 -5.06
CA PHE A 205 -1.04 -3.81 -4.72
C PHE A 205 -1.21 -5.23 -4.19
N GLY A 206 -2.06 -5.36 -3.18
CA GLY A 206 -2.16 -6.57 -2.39
C GLY A 206 -3.49 -6.74 -1.67
N ALA A 207 -3.75 -7.98 -1.27
CA ALA A 207 -4.86 -8.37 -0.41
C ALA A 207 -4.33 -9.20 0.76
N VAL A 208 -4.71 -8.82 1.97
CA VAL A 208 -4.21 -9.38 3.22
C VAL A 208 -5.35 -9.63 4.18
N TYR A 209 -5.23 -10.62 5.05
CA TYR A 209 -6.19 -10.86 6.11
C TYR A 209 -5.63 -10.36 7.43
N ASN A 210 -6.43 -9.60 8.17
CA ASN A 210 -6.11 -9.14 9.53
C ASN A 210 -7.08 -9.76 10.55
#